data_AF-A0A820IS50-F1
#
_entry.id   AF-A0A820IS50-F1
#
_cell.length_a   1.000
_cell.length_b   1.000
_cell.length_c   1.000
_cell.angle_alpha   90.00
_cell.angle_beta   90.00
_cell.angle_gamma   90.00
#
_symmetry.space_group_name_H-M   'P 1'
#
loop_
_entity.id
_entity.type
_entity.pdbx_description
1 polymer ?
#
loop_
_entity_poly.entity_id
_entity_poly.type
_entity_poly.pdbx_seq_one_letter_code
_entity_poly.pdbx_strand_id
1 'polypeptide(L)'
;MYRVKYLLSLSVRFHSTLASKFNPWHDYRAYLDQVKTYINRLNPYIELDLRSAALNWDYILNNENTQAIADNIKKRKENEFVDIEHILTLHRDIQNLFHRIEEKKLDSIQGEDQIKLKIQDLYNYALKIPNKTHPDVPIGDQEQARTVRVQGKKPETNISRQTIDQIGQELSLMQLENMGHVSFRGAYALFGDFARLERALMYYAFEKLTQNGFKMVSVPDIIHRGIIESCGFSTRGKRSQVYQLDYGEEFGRYCLAGTAEMPLAGLLKHNTFRKDELPLK
;
A
#
# COMPACT_ATOMS: atom_id res chain seq x y z
N MET A 1 -13.75 11.48 -26.18
CA MET A 1 -14.40 10.24 -25.68
C MET A 1 -13.55 9.03 -26.10
N TYR A 2 -12.51 8.69 -25.32
CA TYR A 2 -11.68 7.50 -25.59
C TYR A 2 -11.93 6.45 -24.50
N ARG A 3 -12.72 5.44 -24.89
CA ARG A 3 -12.95 4.18 -24.18
C ARG A 3 -11.73 3.27 -24.38
N VAL A 4 -11.11 2.83 -23.29
CA VAL A 4 -10.33 1.60 -23.28
C VAL A 4 -11.24 0.53 -22.69
N LYS A 5 -11.81 -0.31 -23.57
CA LYS A 5 -12.45 -1.60 -23.28
C LYS A 5 -11.34 -2.59 -22.88
N TYR A 6 -11.53 -3.55 -21.98
CA TYR A 6 -12.48 -4.67 -21.97
C TYR A 6 -12.95 -4.94 -20.51
N LEU A 7 -14.19 -5.33 -20.18
CA LEU A 7 -15.16 -6.20 -20.87
C LEU A 7 -16.61 -5.70 -20.67
N LEU A 8 -17.39 -5.78 -21.76
CA LEU A 8 -18.85 -5.68 -21.80
C LEU A 8 -19.46 -7.09 -21.68
N SER A 9 -20.61 -7.18 -21.01
CA SER A 9 -21.83 -7.83 -21.56
C SER A 9 -23.03 -7.25 -20.80
N LEU A 10 -23.68 -6.22 -21.32
CA LEU A 10 -24.95 -6.30 -22.08
C LEU A 10 -26.02 -7.16 -21.41
N SER A 11 -27.00 -6.45 -20.84
CA SER A 11 -28.31 -6.95 -20.46
C SER A 11 -29.06 -7.50 -21.68
N VAL A 12 -29.51 -8.74 -21.60
CA VAL A 12 -30.57 -9.28 -22.47
C VAL A 12 -31.74 -9.63 -21.55
N ARG A 13 -32.87 -8.93 -21.72
CA ARG A 13 -34.15 -9.39 -21.18
C ARG A 13 -34.63 -10.55 -22.04
N PHE A 14 -34.60 -11.76 -21.50
CA PHE A 14 -35.47 -12.85 -21.94
C PHE A 14 -36.51 -13.07 -20.85
N HIS A 15 -37.79 -12.91 -21.21
CA HIS A 15 -38.87 -13.53 -20.45
C HIS A 15 -38.95 -15.02 -20.78
N SER A 16 -39.47 -15.75 -19.79
CA SER A 16 -40.01 -17.11 -19.80
C SER A 16 -39.06 -18.33 -19.78
N THR A 17 -39.37 -19.14 -18.76
CA THR A 17 -39.39 -20.61 -18.69
C THR A 17 -38.11 -21.40 -18.44
N LEU A 18 -38.02 -21.87 -17.19
CA LEU A 18 -37.71 -23.24 -16.73
C LEU A 18 -36.49 -23.98 -17.28
N ALA A 19 -35.75 -24.51 -16.29
CA ALA A 19 -34.93 -25.72 -16.34
C ALA A 19 -33.48 -25.61 -16.87
N SER A 20 -32.58 -25.56 -15.88
CA SER A 20 -31.51 -26.56 -15.67
C SER A 20 -30.07 -26.17 -16.01
N LYS A 21 -29.21 -26.58 -15.06
CA LYS A 21 -27.78 -26.92 -15.16
C LYS A 21 -26.78 -25.80 -14.82
N PHE A 22 -26.24 -25.94 -13.61
CA PHE A 22 -24.88 -25.58 -13.17
C PHE A 22 -24.02 -24.90 -14.24
N ASN A 23 -23.84 -23.58 -14.09
CA ASN A 23 -22.83 -22.83 -14.81
C ASN A 23 -21.74 -22.42 -13.80
N PRO A 24 -20.56 -23.07 -13.79
CA PRO A 24 -19.48 -22.79 -12.82
C PRO A 24 -19.07 -21.31 -12.76
N TRP A 25 -19.27 -20.57 -13.85
CA TRP A 25 -18.90 -19.16 -13.98
C TRP A 25 -19.90 -18.19 -13.34
N HIS A 26 -21.18 -18.56 -13.24
CA HIS A 26 -22.18 -17.73 -12.53
C HIS A 26 -22.00 -17.82 -11.02
N ASP A 27 -21.64 -19.00 -10.53
CA ASP A 27 -21.40 -19.25 -9.11
C ASP A 27 -20.13 -18.55 -8.63
N TYR A 28 -19.06 -18.58 -9.44
CA TYR A 28 -17.79 -17.93 -9.10
C TYR A 28 -17.90 -16.40 -8.96
N ARG A 29 -18.61 -15.72 -9.87
CA ARG A 29 -18.81 -14.25 -9.74
C ARG A 29 -19.66 -13.88 -8.53
N ALA A 30 -20.75 -14.61 -8.30
CA ALA A 30 -21.60 -14.40 -7.13
C ALA A 30 -20.82 -14.65 -5.83
N TYR A 31 -20.01 -15.71 -5.79
CA TYR A 31 -19.07 -16.00 -4.71
C TYR A 31 -18.08 -14.85 -4.49
N LEU A 32 -17.42 -14.35 -5.55
CA LEU A 32 -16.48 -13.24 -5.42
C LEU A 32 -17.15 -11.97 -4.90
N ASP A 33 -18.39 -11.70 -5.32
CA ASP A 33 -19.15 -10.56 -4.82
C ASP A 33 -19.56 -10.74 -3.34
N GLN A 34 -19.87 -11.96 -2.91
CA GLN A 34 -20.07 -12.28 -1.50
C GLN A 34 -18.79 -12.11 -0.69
N VAL A 35 -17.64 -12.62 -1.17
CA VAL A 35 -16.34 -12.44 -0.53
C VAL A 35 -15.99 -10.97 -0.42
N LYS A 36 -16.13 -10.19 -1.51
CA LYS A 36 -15.92 -8.73 -1.49
C LYS A 36 -16.80 -8.06 -0.44
N THR A 37 -18.08 -8.42 -0.41
CA THR A 37 -19.05 -7.89 0.56
C THR A 37 -18.66 -8.22 1.99
N TYR A 38 -18.23 -9.46 2.25
CA TYR A 38 -17.86 -9.93 3.57
C TYR A 38 -16.54 -9.30 4.05
N ILE A 39 -15.52 -9.21 3.19
CA ILE A 39 -14.25 -8.51 3.49
C ILE A 39 -14.51 -7.05 3.87
N ASN A 40 -15.37 -6.35 3.12
CA ASN A 40 -15.73 -4.98 3.43
C ASN A 40 -16.38 -4.85 4.82
N ARG A 41 -17.11 -5.87 5.28
CA ARG A 41 -17.73 -5.94 6.62
C ARG A 41 -16.77 -6.36 7.75
N LEU A 42 -15.62 -6.94 7.44
CA LEU A 42 -14.64 -7.42 8.44
C LEU A 42 -13.49 -6.45 8.68
N ASN A 43 -13.45 -5.33 7.97
CA ASN A 43 -12.37 -4.36 8.12
C ASN A 43 -12.34 -3.83 9.57
N PRO A 44 -11.31 -4.13 10.38
CA PRO A 44 -11.25 -3.71 11.79
C PRO A 44 -11.14 -2.18 11.96
N TYR A 45 -11.09 -1.42 10.85
CA TYR A 45 -11.11 0.04 10.80
C TYR A 45 -12.45 0.62 10.33
N ILE A 46 -13.55 -0.16 10.43
CA ILE A 46 -14.91 0.23 10.00
C ILE A 46 -15.39 1.55 10.60
N GLU A 47 -14.96 1.91 11.81
CA GLU A 47 -15.32 3.21 12.42
C GLU A 47 -14.78 4.43 11.66
N LEU A 48 -13.79 4.25 10.77
CA LEU A 48 -13.16 5.34 10.03
C LEU A 48 -13.48 5.33 8.52
N ASP A 49 -14.45 4.53 8.05
CA ASP A 49 -14.79 4.29 6.62
C ASP A 49 -13.52 4.17 5.74
N LEU A 50 -12.45 3.55 6.27
CA LEU A 50 -11.16 3.41 5.58
C LEU A 50 -11.21 2.21 4.63
N ARG A 51 -12.15 2.17 3.67
CA ARG A 51 -12.42 0.97 2.85
C ARG A 51 -11.13 0.32 2.38
N SER A 52 -11.11 -0.99 2.57
CA SER A 52 -10.05 -1.97 2.30
C SER A 52 -9.34 -1.71 0.98
N ALA A 53 -8.06 -2.06 0.89
CA ALA A 53 -7.35 -2.05 -0.37
C ALA A 53 -8.18 -2.83 -1.40
N ALA A 54 -8.47 -2.22 -2.54
CA ALA A 54 -9.25 -2.83 -3.60
C ALA A 54 -8.39 -3.89 -4.31
N LEU A 55 -8.30 -5.07 -3.70
CA LEU A 55 -7.59 -6.21 -4.26
C LEU A 55 -8.34 -6.73 -5.50
N ASN A 56 -7.57 -7.04 -6.55
CA ASN A 56 -8.12 -7.64 -7.76
C ASN A 56 -8.32 -9.15 -7.53
N TRP A 57 -9.43 -9.52 -6.90
CA TRP A 57 -9.76 -10.91 -6.60
C TRP A 57 -9.89 -11.78 -7.85
N ASP A 58 -10.43 -11.23 -8.95
CA ASP A 58 -10.52 -11.95 -10.24
C ASP A 58 -9.14 -12.34 -10.77
N TYR A 59 -8.11 -11.51 -10.51
CA TYR A 59 -6.74 -11.83 -10.86
C TYR A 59 -6.09 -12.79 -9.85
N ILE A 60 -6.23 -12.53 -8.55
CA ILE A 60 -5.57 -13.28 -7.47
C ILE A 60 -6.09 -14.72 -7.37
N LEU A 61 -7.40 -14.93 -7.51
CA LEU A 61 -8.05 -16.23 -7.32
C LEU A 61 -8.21 -17.01 -8.63
N ASN A 62 -7.68 -16.52 -9.75
CA ASN A 62 -7.64 -17.26 -11.00
C ASN A 62 -6.35 -18.09 -11.07
N ASN A 63 -6.52 -19.42 -11.13
CA ASN A 63 -5.44 -20.41 -11.19
C ASN A 63 -4.47 -20.21 -12.37
N GLU A 64 -4.92 -19.60 -13.47
CA GLU A 64 -4.06 -19.29 -14.62
C GLU A 64 -2.98 -18.24 -14.28
N ASN A 65 -3.23 -17.39 -13.28
CA ASN A 65 -2.30 -16.34 -12.86
C ASN A 65 -1.32 -16.80 -11.78
N THR A 66 -1.52 -17.97 -11.19
CA THR A 66 -0.77 -18.45 -10.02
C THR A 66 0.74 -18.40 -10.24
N GLN A 67 1.21 -18.95 -11.37
CA GLN A 67 2.64 -18.98 -11.69
C GLN A 67 3.21 -17.56 -11.83
N ALA A 68 2.50 -16.68 -12.55
CA ALA A 68 2.92 -15.30 -12.74
C ALA A 68 2.96 -14.49 -11.44
N ILE A 69 2.01 -14.73 -10.52
CA ILE A 69 1.99 -14.12 -9.20
C ILE A 69 3.16 -14.64 -8.35
N ALA A 70 3.38 -15.95 -8.32
CA ALA A 70 4.48 -16.58 -7.59
C ALA A 70 5.84 -16.04 -8.08
N ASP A 71 6.03 -15.94 -9.39
CA ASP A 71 7.26 -15.39 -9.96
C ASP A 71 7.44 -13.90 -9.67
N ASN A 72 6.35 -13.13 -9.61
CA ASN A 72 6.40 -11.73 -9.19
C ASN A 72 6.73 -11.56 -7.70
N ILE A 73 6.23 -12.46 -6.84
CA ILE A 73 6.57 -12.48 -5.40
C ILE A 73 8.06 -12.73 -5.21
N LYS A 74 8.62 -13.74 -5.89
CA LYS A 74 10.05 -14.10 -5.83
C LYS A 74 10.99 -12.95 -6.22
N LYS A 75 10.53 -12.01 -7.05
CA LYS A 75 11.31 -10.82 -7.43
C LYS A 75 11.49 -9.81 -6.30
N ARG A 76 10.78 -9.95 -5.17
CA ARG A 76 10.86 -9.00 -4.04
C ARG A 76 11.49 -9.64 -2.81
N LYS A 77 12.65 -9.11 -2.39
CA LYS A 77 13.43 -9.60 -1.24
C LYS A 77 12.64 -9.67 0.07
N GLU A 78 11.66 -8.80 0.28
CA GLU A 78 10.92 -8.69 1.55
C GLU A 78 9.71 -9.64 1.64
N ASN A 79 9.36 -10.33 0.55
CA ASN A 79 8.11 -11.09 0.43
C ASN A 79 8.32 -12.62 0.42
N GLU A 80 9.46 -13.13 0.88
CA GLU A 80 9.73 -14.58 0.96
C GLU A 80 8.66 -15.37 1.74
N PHE A 81 7.91 -14.70 2.63
CA PHE A 81 6.85 -15.30 3.44
C PHE A 81 5.45 -15.22 2.82
N VAL A 82 5.33 -14.68 1.61
CA VAL A 82 4.04 -14.56 0.89
C VAL A 82 3.94 -15.71 -0.09
N ASP A 83 2.88 -16.51 0.03
CA ASP A 83 2.64 -17.65 -0.84
C ASP A 83 1.22 -17.59 -1.42
N ILE A 84 1.12 -17.56 -2.74
CA ILE A 84 -0.15 -17.56 -3.46
C ILE A 84 -0.89 -18.89 -3.25
N GLU A 85 -0.18 -20.01 -3.07
CA GLU A 85 -0.81 -21.32 -2.82
C GLU A 85 -1.56 -21.35 -1.48
N HIS A 86 -1.06 -20.63 -0.47
CA HIS A 86 -1.76 -20.50 0.80
C HIS A 86 -3.09 -19.75 0.63
N ILE A 87 -3.11 -18.69 -0.17
CA ILE A 87 -4.32 -17.92 -0.49
C ILE A 87 -5.32 -18.79 -1.26
N LEU A 88 -4.87 -19.56 -2.26
CA LEU A 88 -5.74 -20.49 -3.00
C LEU A 88 -6.26 -21.64 -2.12
N THR A 89 -5.49 -22.06 -1.12
CA THR A 89 -5.93 -23.05 -0.13
C THR A 89 -7.01 -22.49 0.78
N LEU A 90 -6.82 -21.29 1.33
CA LEU A 90 -7.86 -20.61 2.11
C LEU A 90 -9.15 -20.42 1.29
N HIS A 91 -9.02 -20.06 0.01
CA HIS A 91 -10.15 -19.94 -0.91
C HIS A 91 -10.92 -21.27 -1.06
N ARG A 92 -10.21 -22.38 -1.30
CA ARG A 92 -10.81 -23.72 -1.39
C ARG A 92 -11.49 -24.14 -0.09
N ASP A 93 -10.88 -23.85 1.06
CA ASP A 93 -11.47 -24.14 2.37
C ASP A 93 -12.79 -23.38 2.57
N ILE A 94 -12.84 -22.11 2.17
CA ILE A 94 -14.05 -21.30 2.24
C ILE A 94 -15.14 -21.92 1.36
N GLN A 95 -14.82 -22.33 0.13
CA GLN A 95 -15.77 -23.01 -0.76
C GLN A 95 -16.31 -24.30 -0.16
N ASN A 96 -15.43 -25.10 0.46
CA ASN A 96 -15.83 -26.34 1.14
C ASN A 96 -16.77 -26.07 2.32
N LEU A 97 -16.54 -24.99 3.08
CA LEU A 97 -17.43 -24.59 4.17
C LEU A 97 -18.81 -24.19 3.65
N PHE A 98 -18.89 -23.40 2.58
CA PHE A 98 -20.17 -23.06 1.94
C PHE A 98 -20.91 -24.32 1.51
N HIS A 99 -20.23 -25.25 0.84
CA HIS A 99 -20.86 -26.50 0.40
C HIS A 99 -21.39 -27.34 1.57
N ARG A 100 -20.66 -27.42 2.68
CA ARG A 100 -21.10 -28.14 3.89
C ARG A 100 -22.32 -27.52 4.56
N ILE A 101 -22.47 -26.19 4.51
CA ILE A 101 -23.66 -25.50 5.01
C ILE A 101 -24.87 -25.83 4.12
N GLU A 102 -24.70 -25.76 2.79
CA GLU A 102 -25.77 -26.09 1.83
C GLU A 102 -26.24 -27.54 1.95
N GLU A 103 -25.31 -28.48 2.15
CA GLU A 103 -25.61 -29.90 2.39
C GLU A 103 -26.15 -30.18 3.80
N LYS A 104 -26.31 -29.14 4.65
CA LYS A 104 -26.73 -29.25 6.06
C LYS A 104 -25.83 -30.17 6.90
N LYS A 105 -24.57 -30.34 6.48
CA LYS A 105 -23.53 -31.10 7.20
C LYS A 105 -22.77 -30.24 8.22
N LEU A 106 -23.05 -28.94 8.24
CA LEU A 106 -22.50 -27.97 9.19
C LEU A 106 -23.63 -27.01 9.59
N ASP A 107 -23.72 -26.71 10.88
CA ASP A 107 -24.62 -25.69 11.38
C ASP A 107 -24.31 -24.33 10.72
N SER A 108 -25.35 -23.59 10.32
CA SER A 108 -25.19 -22.37 9.54
C SER A 108 -24.48 -21.27 10.33
N ILE A 109 -24.78 -21.12 11.62
CA ILE A 109 -24.17 -20.09 12.47
C ILE A 109 -22.69 -20.41 12.66
N GLN A 110 -22.40 -21.66 13.05
CA GLN A 110 -21.01 -22.10 13.23
C GLN A 110 -20.20 -22.06 11.93
N GLY A 111 -20.84 -22.34 10.79
CA GLY A 111 -20.22 -22.28 9.47
C GLY A 111 -19.90 -20.84 9.03
N GLU A 112 -20.83 -19.90 9.25
CA GLU A 112 -20.64 -18.48 8.95
C GLU A 112 -19.48 -17.87 9.75
N ASP A 113 -19.34 -18.23 11.03
CA ASP A 113 -18.21 -17.78 11.86
C ASP A 113 -16.86 -18.33 11.37
N GLN A 114 -16.80 -19.59 10.92
CA GLN A 114 -15.58 -20.15 10.34
C GLN A 114 -15.22 -19.50 8.99
N ILE A 115 -16.22 -19.26 8.14
CA ILE A 115 -16.04 -18.56 6.87
C ILE A 115 -15.51 -17.16 7.12
N LYS A 116 -16.07 -16.46 8.12
CA LYS A 116 -15.64 -15.13 8.54
C LYS A 116 -14.16 -15.07 8.87
N LEU A 117 -13.69 -15.98 9.73
CA LEU A 117 -12.28 -16.05 10.11
C LEU A 117 -11.37 -16.35 8.92
N LYS A 118 -11.74 -17.34 8.09
CA LYS A 118 -10.94 -17.69 6.90
C LYS A 118 -10.91 -16.59 5.85
N ILE A 119 -11.99 -15.84 5.66
CA ILE A 119 -12.02 -14.68 4.77
C ILE A 119 -11.09 -13.58 5.29
N GLN A 120 -11.07 -13.35 6.61
CA GLN A 120 -10.15 -12.40 7.23
C GLN A 120 -8.69 -12.81 7.00
N ASP A 121 -8.37 -14.10 7.16
CA ASP A 121 -7.03 -14.63 6.88
C ASP A 121 -6.68 -14.48 5.39
N LEU A 122 -7.60 -14.88 4.49
CA LEU A 122 -7.43 -14.75 3.04
C LEU A 122 -7.09 -13.31 2.67
N TYR A 123 -7.82 -12.34 3.22
CA TYR A 123 -7.60 -10.93 3.00
C TYR A 123 -6.23 -10.47 3.51
N ASN A 124 -5.89 -10.81 4.76
CA ASN A 124 -4.64 -10.42 5.38
C ASN A 124 -3.41 -11.00 4.65
N TYR A 125 -3.52 -12.21 4.10
CA TYR A 125 -2.46 -12.79 3.28
C TYR A 125 -2.40 -12.12 1.90
N ALA A 126 -3.54 -11.87 1.26
CA ALA A 126 -3.59 -11.24 -0.05
C ALA A 126 -3.07 -9.78 -0.04
N LEU A 127 -3.22 -9.05 1.07
CA LEU A 127 -2.62 -7.72 1.25
C LEU A 127 -1.08 -7.71 1.13
N LYS A 128 -0.43 -8.85 1.37
CA LYS A 128 1.02 -8.98 1.28
C LYS A 128 1.48 -9.25 -0.16
N ILE A 129 0.56 -9.52 -1.09
CA ILE A 129 0.92 -9.71 -2.50
C ILE A 129 1.47 -8.39 -3.05
N PRO A 130 2.69 -8.39 -3.60
CA PRO A 130 3.26 -7.21 -4.21
C PRO A 130 2.55 -6.77 -5.49
N ASN A 131 2.60 -5.47 -5.78
CA ASN A 131 2.27 -4.95 -7.12
C ASN A 131 3.06 -5.67 -8.23
N LYS A 132 2.51 -5.68 -9.45
CA LYS A 132 3.19 -6.22 -10.63
C LYS A 132 4.49 -5.45 -10.90
N THR A 133 5.56 -6.18 -11.15
CA THR A 133 6.84 -5.60 -11.56
C THR A 133 6.80 -5.26 -13.04
N HIS A 134 7.15 -4.03 -13.41
CA HIS A 134 7.18 -3.62 -14.82
C HIS A 134 8.26 -4.42 -15.58
N PRO A 135 8.00 -4.88 -16.83
CA PRO A 135 8.95 -5.71 -17.59
C PRO A 135 10.34 -5.07 -17.76
N ASP A 136 10.41 -3.75 -17.84
CA ASP A 136 11.67 -3.00 -18.02
C ASP A 136 12.51 -2.86 -16.74
N VAL A 137 12.04 -3.35 -15.59
CA VAL A 137 12.79 -3.29 -14.33
C VAL A 137 13.90 -4.34 -14.36
N PRO A 138 15.18 -3.95 -14.14
CA PRO A 138 16.27 -4.92 -14.05
C PRO A 138 16.01 -5.98 -12.98
N ILE A 139 16.35 -7.24 -13.30
CA ILE A 139 16.19 -8.37 -12.38
C ILE A 139 17.49 -8.58 -11.62
N GLY A 140 17.40 -8.63 -10.29
CA GLY A 140 18.52 -8.87 -9.40
C GLY A 140 18.54 -7.90 -8.23
N ASP A 141 19.66 -7.82 -7.54
CA ASP A 141 19.87 -6.86 -6.48
C ASP A 141 20.31 -5.48 -7.01
N GLN A 142 20.76 -4.61 -6.11
CA GLN A 142 21.18 -3.26 -6.45
C GLN A 142 22.34 -3.23 -7.44
N GLU A 143 23.15 -4.29 -7.55
CA GLU A 143 24.27 -4.35 -8.50
C GLU A 143 23.78 -4.41 -9.96
N GLN A 144 22.56 -4.90 -10.17
CA GLN A 144 21.91 -4.95 -11.48
C GLN A 144 21.20 -3.64 -11.85
N ALA A 145 21.28 -2.61 -11.00
CA ALA A 145 20.69 -1.31 -11.30
C ALA A 145 21.37 -0.67 -12.50
N ARG A 146 20.56 -0.23 -13.48
CA ARG A 146 21.05 0.46 -14.68
C ARG A 146 21.06 1.98 -14.49
N THR A 147 22.14 2.63 -14.90
CA THR A 147 22.18 4.10 -14.98
C THR A 147 21.35 4.57 -16.18
N VAL A 148 20.27 5.30 -15.94
CA VAL A 148 19.40 5.82 -17.01
C VAL A 148 19.97 7.11 -17.61
N ARG A 149 20.52 7.99 -16.77
CA ARG A 149 21.10 9.27 -17.20
C ARG A 149 22.05 9.79 -16.12
N VAL A 150 23.14 10.41 -16.55
CA VAL A 150 24.02 11.22 -15.69
C VAL A 150 23.88 12.68 -16.13
N GLN A 151 23.67 13.59 -15.18
CA GLN A 151 23.56 15.02 -15.44
C GLN A 151 24.65 15.79 -14.70
N GLY A 152 25.36 16.67 -15.42
CA GLY A 152 26.48 17.42 -14.88
C GLY A 152 27.80 16.63 -14.88
N LYS A 153 28.85 17.25 -14.35
CA LYS A 153 30.16 16.63 -14.15
C LYS A 153 30.51 16.70 -12.66
N LYS A 154 31.08 15.62 -12.11
CA LYS A 154 31.58 15.63 -10.74
C LYS A 154 32.71 16.67 -10.65
N PRO A 155 32.72 17.58 -9.67
CA PRO A 155 33.81 18.54 -9.52
C PRO A 155 35.14 17.81 -9.30
N GLU A 156 36.15 18.17 -10.09
CA GLU A 156 37.54 17.83 -9.79
C GLU A 156 38.03 18.81 -8.74
N THR A 157 38.12 18.37 -7.49
CA THR A 157 38.58 19.21 -6.39
C THR A 157 39.83 18.59 -5.77
N ASN A 158 40.82 19.43 -5.48
CA ASN A 158 41.98 19.08 -4.65
C ASN A 158 41.70 19.28 -3.15
N ILE A 159 40.43 19.51 -2.79
CA ILE A 159 39.99 19.77 -1.41
C ILE A 159 39.68 18.44 -0.75
N SER A 160 40.13 18.26 0.50
CA SER A 160 39.76 17.11 1.33
C SER A 160 38.22 17.00 1.39
N ARG A 161 37.69 15.83 1.06
CA ARG A 161 36.24 15.61 1.08
C ARG A 161 35.77 15.52 2.52
N GLN A 162 35.19 16.61 3.01
CA GLN A 162 34.47 16.61 4.28
C GLN A 162 33.01 16.26 4.06
N THR A 163 32.44 15.55 5.03
CA THR A 163 31.00 15.30 5.07
C THR A 163 30.27 16.53 5.60
N ILE A 164 28.95 16.62 5.36
CA ILE A 164 28.17 17.79 5.80
C ILE A 164 28.12 17.94 7.31
N ASP A 165 28.16 16.83 8.04
CA ASP A 165 28.27 16.79 9.50
C ASP A 165 29.59 17.38 9.99
N GLN A 166 30.72 17.03 9.38
CA GLN A 166 32.03 17.60 9.71
C GLN A 166 32.05 19.11 9.48
N ILE A 167 31.59 19.55 8.31
CA ILE A 167 31.51 20.98 7.96
C ILE A 167 30.60 21.72 8.96
N GLY A 168 29.43 21.14 9.26
CA GLY A 168 28.47 21.73 10.19
C GLY A 168 29.00 21.85 11.61
N GLN A 169 29.75 20.86 12.10
CA GLN A 169 30.39 20.90 13.41
C GLN A 169 31.54 21.93 13.46
N GLU A 170 32.43 21.92 12.46
CA GLU A 170 33.56 22.87 12.38
C GLU A 170 33.08 24.33 12.33
N LEU A 171 31.98 24.60 11.63
CA LEU A 171 31.37 25.93 11.54
C LEU A 171 30.43 26.24 12.70
N SER A 172 30.21 25.32 13.65
CA SER A 172 29.23 25.45 14.72
C SER A 172 27.79 25.74 14.21
N LEU A 173 27.46 25.21 13.03
CA LEU A 173 26.14 25.32 12.37
C LEU A 173 25.31 24.03 12.48
N MET A 174 25.87 22.95 13.02
CA MET A 174 25.17 21.69 13.25
C MET A 174 25.60 21.04 14.58
N GLN A 175 24.63 20.60 15.38
CA GLN A 175 24.85 19.79 16.59
C GLN A 175 24.33 18.37 16.35
N LEU A 176 25.23 17.41 16.43
CA LEU A 176 24.93 15.96 16.39
C LEU A 176 25.29 15.28 17.72
N GLU A 177 26.32 15.78 18.39
CA GLU A 177 26.81 15.22 19.65
C GLU A 177 25.85 15.56 20.79
N ASN A 178 25.78 14.68 21.79
CA ASN A 178 24.95 14.87 22.98
C ASN A 178 23.45 15.09 22.72
N MET A 179 22.93 14.87 21.52
CA MET A 179 21.49 15.04 21.22
C MET A 179 20.58 14.07 21.97
N GLY A 180 21.13 13.05 22.64
CA GLY A 180 20.38 12.03 23.38
C GLY A 180 19.52 12.54 24.55
N HIS A 181 19.83 13.72 25.10
CA HIS A 181 18.99 14.34 26.14
C HIS A 181 17.85 15.20 25.54
N VAL A 182 17.96 15.57 24.27
CA VAL A 182 16.95 16.33 23.53
C VAL A 182 16.01 15.39 22.77
N SER A 183 16.57 14.35 22.14
CA SER A 183 15.87 13.40 21.28
C SER A 183 16.63 12.06 21.21
N PHE A 184 16.33 11.21 20.21
CA PHE A 184 16.95 9.90 20.04
C PHE A 184 18.33 9.96 19.37
N ARG A 185 19.08 8.84 19.43
CA ARG A 185 20.40 8.73 18.77
C ARG A 185 20.26 8.90 17.25
N GLY A 186 20.96 9.88 16.69
CA GLY A 186 20.91 10.23 15.27
C GLY A 186 20.10 11.50 14.96
N ALA A 187 19.46 12.11 15.97
CA ALA A 187 18.88 13.44 15.83
C ALA A 187 19.97 14.52 15.67
N TYR A 188 19.59 15.66 15.08
CA TYR A 188 20.48 16.81 14.87
C TYR A 188 19.74 18.13 15.09
N ALA A 189 20.49 19.20 15.32
CA ALA A 189 20.00 20.57 15.25
C ALA A 189 20.84 21.38 14.25
N LEU A 190 20.18 22.24 13.46
CA LEU A 190 20.83 23.19 12.56
C LEU A 190 20.76 24.59 13.16
N PHE A 191 21.83 25.37 12.99
CA PHE A 191 21.94 26.75 13.45
C PHE A 191 22.27 27.69 12.29
N GLY A 192 22.01 28.99 12.52
CA GLY A 192 22.44 30.06 11.64
C GLY A 192 22.13 29.80 10.17
N ASP A 193 23.17 29.82 9.34
CA ASP A 193 23.02 29.71 7.90
C ASP A 193 22.61 28.31 7.41
N PHE A 194 22.87 27.23 8.17
CA PHE A 194 22.35 25.91 7.81
C PHE A 194 20.83 25.83 8.01
N ALA A 195 20.31 26.40 9.10
CA ALA A 195 18.87 26.48 9.33
C ALA A 195 18.17 27.38 8.29
N ARG A 196 18.84 28.46 7.84
CA ARG A 196 18.35 29.30 6.74
C ARG A 196 18.36 28.56 5.41
N LEU A 197 19.43 27.80 5.14
CA LEU A 197 19.59 27.04 3.91
C LEU A 197 18.51 25.95 3.77
N GLU A 198 18.18 25.24 4.85
CA GLU A 198 17.08 24.27 4.88
C GLU A 198 15.78 24.90 4.36
N ARG A 199 15.39 26.05 4.93
CA ARG A 199 14.19 26.77 4.49
C ARG A 199 14.30 27.26 3.05
N ALA A 200 15.44 27.80 2.65
CA ALA A 200 15.66 28.28 1.29
C ALA A 200 15.52 27.16 0.25
N LEU A 201 16.02 25.96 0.54
CA LEU A 201 15.87 24.78 -0.31
C LEU A 201 14.41 24.33 -0.41
N MET A 202 13.67 24.33 0.71
CA MET A 202 12.23 24.02 0.70
C MET A 202 11.46 24.99 -0.21
N TYR A 203 11.67 26.31 -0.05
CA TYR A 203 11.03 27.31 -0.89
C TYR A 203 11.40 27.18 -2.36
N TYR A 204 12.67 26.94 -2.67
CA TYR A 204 13.12 26.71 -4.04
C TYR A 204 12.41 25.50 -4.66
N ALA A 205 12.28 24.39 -3.95
CA ALA A 205 11.56 23.22 -4.42
C ALA A 205 10.08 23.52 -4.66
N PHE A 206 9.42 24.24 -3.75
CA PHE A 206 8.01 24.62 -3.87
C PHE A 206 7.76 25.53 -5.07
N GLU A 207 8.60 26.55 -5.27
CA GLU A 207 8.55 27.43 -6.45
C GLU A 207 8.66 26.63 -7.74
N LYS A 208 9.65 25.72 -7.82
CA LYS A 208 9.83 24.87 -8.99
C LYS A 208 8.64 23.96 -9.25
N LEU A 209 8.07 23.33 -8.22
CA LEU A 209 6.90 22.47 -8.38
C LEU A 209 5.65 23.26 -8.78
N THR A 210 5.42 24.41 -8.16
CA THR A 210 4.29 25.31 -8.49
C THR A 210 4.37 25.78 -9.94
N GLN A 211 5.56 26.16 -10.42
CA GLN A 211 5.79 26.52 -11.83
C GLN A 211 5.51 25.36 -12.81
N ASN A 212 5.58 24.11 -12.33
CA ASN A 212 5.23 22.90 -13.10
C ASN A 212 3.76 22.47 -12.92
N GLY A 213 2.93 23.32 -12.31
CA GLY A 213 1.49 23.12 -12.17
C GLY A 213 1.08 22.18 -11.03
N PHE A 214 1.97 21.92 -10.07
CA PHE A 214 1.63 21.17 -8.85
C PHE A 214 0.90 22.08 -7.86
N LYS A 215 -0.14 21.56 -7.24
CA LYS A 215 -0.84 22.23 -6.14
C LYS A 215 -0.11 21.96 -4.83
N MET A 216 0.27 23.02 -4.14
CA MET A 216 0.82 22.92 -2.80
C MET A 216 -0.25 22.47 -1.80
N VAL A 217 0.05 21.40 -1.07
CA VAL A 217 -0.82 20.86 -0.02
C VAL A 217 0.02 20.64 1.23
N SER A 218 -0.39 21.28 2.33
CA SER A 218 0.13 20.97 3.65
C SER A 218 -0.73 19.87 4.27
N VAL A 219 -0.09 18.84 4.79
CA VAL A 219 -0.74 17.63 5.31
C VAL A 219 -0.37 17.39 6.77
N PRO A 220 -1.20 16.67 7.55
CA PRO A 220 -0.85 16.32 8.92
C PRO A 220 0.28 15.28 8.96
N ASP A 221 1.19 15.42 9.92
CA ASP A 221 2.28 14.46 10.16
C ASP A 221 1.82 13.23 10.96
N ILE A 222 0.79 13.38 11.79
CA ILE A 222 0.19 12.29 12.57
C ILE A 222 -1.07 11.82 11.86
N ILE A 223 -1.09 10.56 11.44
CA ILE A 223 -2.19 9.97 10.68
C ILE A 223 -2.66 8.66 11.27
N HIS A 224 -3.86 8.23 10.91
CA HIS A 224 -4.37 6.91 11.28
C HIS A 224 -3.47 5.81 10.74
N ARG A 225 -3.15 4.82 11.58
CA ARG A 225 -2.32 3.67 11.22
C ARG A 225 -2.86 2.92 9.99
N GLY A 226 -4.18 2.88 9.81
CA GLY A 226 -4.82 2.25 8.65
C GLY A 226 -4.48 2.92 7.31
N ILE A 227 -4.13 4.21 7.31
CA ILE A 227 -3.63 4.91 6.10
C ILE A 227 -2.23 4.42 5.75
N ILE A 228 -1.34 4.32 6.74
CA ILE A 228 0.02 3.79 6.56
C ILE A 228 -0.02 2.35 6.04
N GLU A 229 -0.86 1.51 6.63
CA GLU A 229 -1.08 0.13 6.18
C GLU A 229 -1.65 0.07 4.75
N SER A 230 -2.56 0.99 4.40
CA SER A 230 -3.09 1.09 3.03
C SER A 230 -2.01 1.50 2.02
N CYS A 231 -0.96 2.20 2.45
CA CYS A 231 0.21 2.55 1.64
C CYS A 231 1.26 1.44 1.59
N GLY A 232 0.97 0.26 2.16
CA GLY A 232 1.84 -0.92 2.09
C GLY A 232 2.86 -1.06 3.22
N PHE A 233 2.77 -0.25 4.28
CA PHE A 233 3.69 -0.30 5.41
C PHE A 233 3.05 -1.00 6.61
N SER A 234 3.70 -2.07 7.11
CA SER A 234 3.25 -2.72 8.34
C SER A 234 3.50 -1.80 9.53
N THR A 235 2.43 -1.45 10.24
CA THR A 235 2.56 -0.69 11.48
C THR A 235 2.91 -1.60 12.66
N ARG A 236 2.64 -2.91 12.57
CA ARG A 236 2.83 -3.87 13.66
C ARG A 236 4.09 -4.73 13.46
N GLY A 237 4.71 -5.13 14.57
CA GLY A 237 5.82 -6.09 14.61
C GLY A 237 7.12 -5.50 15.19
N LYS A 238 8.08 -6.37 15.55
CA LYS A 238 9.34 -6.00 16.22
C LYS A 238 10.29 -5.11 15.39
N ARG A 239 9.99 -4.88 14.10
CA ARG A 239 10.81 -4.13 13.14
C ARG A 239 10.01 -3.07 12.36
N SER A 240 8.91 -2.54 12.91
CA SER A 240 8.18 -1.48 12.21
C SER A 240 9.04 -0.21 12.11
N GLN A 241 9.20 0.32 10.89
CA GLN A 241 9.84 1.62 10.63
C GLN A 241 8.90 2.81 10.95
N VAL A 242 7.84 2.57 11.72
CA VAL A 242 6.75 3.51 11.96
C VAL A 242 6.74 3.88 13.44
N TYR A 243 6.80 5.18 13.75
CA TYR A 243 6.64 5.68 15.11
C TYR A 243 5.14 5.71 15.46
N GLN A 244 4.75 4.94 16.47
CA GLN A 244 3.39 4.91 16.99
C GLN A 244 3.24 5.84 18.20
N LEU A 245 2.07 6.45 18.34
CA LEU A 245 1.74 7.17 19.57
C LEU A 245 1.27 6.17 20.62
N ASP A 246 1.86 6.24 21.81
CA ASP A 246 1.52 5.40 22.97
C ASP A 246 0.90 6.25 24.07
N TYR A 247 -0.29 6.80 23.80
CA TYR A 247 -1.03 7.64 24.74
C TYR A 247 -2.49 7.20 24.84
N GLY A 248 -2.73 6.19 25.67
CA GLY A 248 -4.07 5.64 25.90
C GLY A 248 -4.69 4.95 24.67
N GLU A 249 -5.85 4.33 24.87
CA GLU A 249 -6.57 3.63 23.78
C GLU A 249 -7.02 4.58 22.67
N GLU A 250 -7.23 5.86 22.98
CA GLU A 250 -7.67 6.87 22.02
C GLU A 250 -6.59 7.19 20.97
N PHE A 251 -5.32 7.31 21.38
CA PHE A 251 -4.24 7.71 20.47
C PHE A 251 -3.41 6.54 19.93
N GLY A 252 -3.55 5.32 20.49
CA GLY A 252 -2.88 4.10 20.01
C GLY A 252 -3.24 3.67 18.58
N ARG A 253 -4.14 4.40 17.90
CA ARG A 253 -4.51 4.23 16.49
C ARG A 253 -3.81 5.19 15.53
N TYR A 254 -2.97 6.10 16.02
CA TYR A 254 -2.25 7.07 15.22
C TYR A 254 -0.75 6.82 15.20
N CYS A 255 -0.12 7.25 14.12
CA CYS A 255 1.31 7.07 13.87
C CYS A 255 1.86 8.30 13.14
N LEU A 256 3.15 8.54 13.30
CA LEU A 256 3.88 9.50 12.48
C LEU A 256 4.00 8.96 11.04
N ALA A 257 3.65 9.79 10.06
CA ALA A 257 3.80 9.49 8.65
C ALA A 257 5.28 9.40 8.28
N GLY A 258 5.67 8.41 7.48
CA GLY A 258 7.05 8.29 6.97
C GLY A 258 7.36 9.25 5.82
N THR A 259 6.33 9.80 5.18
CA THR A 259 6.43 10.73 4.04
C THR A 259 5.08 11.42 3.83
N ALA A 260 5.08 12.60 3.20
CA ALA A 260 3.85 13.32 2.82
C ALA A 260 2.97 12.55 1.81
N GLU A 261 3.51 11.54 1.12
CA GLU A 261 2.74 10.67 0.21
C GLU A 261 1.60 9.94 0.95
N MET A 262 1.83 9.49 2.18
CA MET A 262 0.83 8.74 2.96
C MET A 262 -0.42 9.58 3.31
N PRO A 263 -0.32 10.77 3.93
CA PRO A 263 -1.49 11.61 4.16
C PRO A 263 -2.11 12.14 2.87
N LEU A 264 -1.33 12.37 1.80
CA LEU A 264 -1.89 12.74 0.49
C LEU A 264 -2.75 11.60 -0.10
N ALA A 265 -2.28 10.35 -0.01
CA ALA A 265 -3.06 9.18 -0.39
C ALA A 265 -4.33 9.06 0.47
N GLY A 266 -4.21 9.35 1.77
CA GLY A 266 -5.36 9.42 2.69
C GLY A 266 -6.39 10.49 2.31
N LEU A 267 -5.93 11.68 1.88
CA LEU A 267 -6.80 12.79 1.44
C LEU A 267 -7.59 12.43 0.17
N LEU A 268 -6.97 11.66 -0.74
CA LEU A 268 -7.62 11.23 -1.98
C LEU A 268 -8.44 9.95 -1.82
N LYS A 269 -8.37 9.29 -0.66
CA LYS A 269 -9.09 8.05 -0.38
C LYS A 269 -10.60 8.28 -0.49
N HIS A 270 -11.32 7.31 -1.06
CA HIS A 270 -12.77 7.33 -1.30
C HIS A 270 -13.30 8.38 -2.27
N ASN A 271 -12.42 9.19 -2.87
CA ASN A 271 -12.83 10.08 -3.93
C ASN A 271 -12.95 9.32 -5.26
N THR A 272 -13.99 9.66 -6.02
CA THR A 272 -14.17 9.22 -7.40
C THR A 272 -13.89 10.40 -8.31
N PHE A 273 -12.92 10.25 -9.21
CA PHE A 273 -12.53 11.30 -10.14
C PHE A 273 -13.08 11.03 -11.53
N ARG A 274 -13.52 12.08 -12.20
CA ARG A 274 -13.78 12.03 -13.64
C ARG A 274 -12.45 12.03 -14.40
N LYS A 275 -12.46 11.49 -15.62
CA LYS A 275 -11.25 11.36 -16.43
C LYS A 275 -10.61 12.71 -16.76
N ASP A 276 -11.43 13.75 -16.92
CA ASP A 276 -11.04 15.13 -17.22
C ASP A 276 -10.48 15.88 -16.00
N GLU A 277 -10.65 15.35 -14.78
CA GLU A 277 -10.04 15.89 -13.55
C GLU A 277 -8.60 15.40 -13.35
N LEU A 278 -8.12 14.47 -14.20
CA LEU A 278 -6.81 13.85 -14.10
C LEU A 278 -5.89 14.29 -15.26
N PRO A 279 -4.57 14.45 -15.02
CA PRO A 279 -3.87 14.20 -13.76
C PRO A 279 -4.06 15.34 -12.74
N LEU A 280 -4.31 14.97 -11.49
CA LEU A 280 -4.10 15.88 -10.36
C LEU A 280 -2.61 15.92 -10.06
N LYS A 281 -2.10 17.14 -9.89
CA LYS A 281 -0.70 17.42 -9.55
C LYS A 281 -0.67 18.37 -8.37
#